data_AF-A0AAJ4LTB3-F1
#
_entry.id   AF-A0AAJ4LTB3-F1
#
_cell.length_a   1.000
_cell.length_b   1.000
_cell.length_c   1.000
_cell.angle_alpha   90.00
_cell.angle_beta   90.00
_cell.angle_gamma   90.00
#
_symmetry.space_group_name_H-M   'P 1'
#
loop_
_entity.id
_entity.type
_entity.pdbx_description
1 polymer ?
#
loop_
_entity_poly.entity_id
_entity_poly.type
_entity_poly.pdbx_seq_one_letter_code
_entity_poly.pdbx_strand_id
1 'polypeptide(L)'
;MVQVYNFKPKQPVSWYRKSLAKSNQRCLYCNEVIGLKSNVDSNKEHLIARDFVPSGCLSDTTFNFIFRACVVCNNKKSNFERHISSVSLFNSSARTYDRDIDVQAIHKASNDYHPDKKGHLVKDSSSSFDLAVQSNMSVGLIAPPQMNRDYVKSLALMHIQGFFSLITTVNPLCENAISTLEPGRFWLLGHYPEQDWGNPQIIEIIKRTKNWDCFCNVVTADGYFKVIIKKSSVKNDFFWALEWNKHTRVVGQGSRMLLTHLFIEFRDKIFRNRLN
;
A
#
# COMPACT_ATOMS: atom_id res chain seq x y z
N MET A 1 14.85 0.24 -23.63
CA MET A 1 13.54 0.35 -22.96
C MET A 1 13.11 -1.05 -22.54
N VAL A 2 13.27 -1.42 -21.26
CA VAL A 2 12.84 -2.75 -20.77
C VAL A 2 11.36 -2.66 -20.45
N GLN A 3 10.54 -3.55 -21.01
CA GLN A 3 9.10 -3.57 -20.75
C GLN A 3 8.81 -4.36 -19.48
N VAL A 4 7.88 -3.89 -18.64
CA VAL A 4 7.38 -4.67 -17.49
C VAL A 4 6.93 -6.04 -17.98
N TYR A 5 7.38 -7.10 -17.31
CA TYR A 5 7.13 -8.47 -17.72
C TYR A 5 5.63 -8.75 -17.86
N ASN A 6 5.23 -9.22 -19.05
CA ASN A 6 3.83 -9.48 -19.43
C ASN A 6 2.87 -8.29 -19.25
N PHE A 7 3.36 -7.06 -19.35
CA PHE A 7 2.50 -5.90 -19.31
C PHE A 7 1.56 -5.83 -20.51
N LYS A 8 0.25 -5.67 -20.24
CA LYS A 8 -0.80 -5.42 -21.23
C LYS A 8 -1.61 -4.18 -20.82
N PRO A 9 -1.90 -3.25 -21.73
CA PRO A 9 -2.76 -2.10 -21.44
C PRO A 9 -4.15 -2.54 -20.97
N LYS A 10 -4.75 -1.76 -20.05
CA LYS A 10 -6.12 -1.94 -19.53
C LYS A 10 -6.40 -3.32 -18.89
N GLN A 11 -5.37 -3.95 -18.33
CA GLN A 11 -5.48 -5.23 -17.64
C GLN A 11 -4.57 -5.25 -16.40
N PRO A 12 -4.91 -6.04 -15.37
CA PRO A 12 -4.00 -6.33 -14.27
C PRO A 12 -2.69 -6.93 -14.79
N VAL A 13 -1.58 -6.53 -14.18
CA VAL A 13 -0.30 -7.20 -14.42
C VAL A 13 -0.31 -8.50 -13.62
N SER A 14 -0.06 -9.64 -14.27
CA SER A 14 -0.07 -10.94 -13.60
C SER A 14 1.22 -11.69 -13.83
N TRP A 15 1.98 -11.87 -12.75
CA TRP A 15 3.05 -12.87 -12.64
C TRP A 15 2.56 -14.19 -12.07
N TYR A 16 1.31 -14.24 -11.59
CA TYR A 16 0.72 -15.49 -11.12
C TYR A 16 0.28 -16.38 -12.30
N ARG A 17 0.64 -17.67 -12.22
CA ARG A 17 0.06 -18.76 -13.01
C ARG A 17 -0.22 -19.96 -12.09
N LYS A 18 -1.14 -20.84 -12.50
CA LYS A 18 -1.39 -22.11 -11.79
C LYS A 18 -0.11 -22.96 -11.70
N SER A 19 0.66 -23.01 -12.80
CA SER A 19 1.97 -23.66 -12.84
C SER A 19 3.06 -22.82 -12.16
N LEU A 20 3.82 -23.44 -11.25
CA LEU A 20 4.93 -22.81 -10.54
C LEU A 20 6.04 -22.35 -11.49
N ALA A 21 6.35 -23.15 -12.51
CA ALA A 21 7.36 -22.82 -13.53
C ALA A 21 7.08 -21.52 -14.30
N LYS A 22 5.80 -21.17 -14.41
CA LYS A 22 5.32 -19.99 -15.15
C LYS A 22 4.95 -18.83 -14.24
N SER A 23 5.29 -18.91 -12.95
CA SER A 23 5.05 -17.86 -11.95
C SER A 23 6.35 -17.21 -11.48
N ASN A 24 6.24 -16.16 -10.65
CA ASN A 24 7.42 -15.67 -9.94
C ASN A 24 8.02 -16.74 -9.03
N GLN A 25 9.35 -16.87 -9.03
CA GLN A 25 10.04 -17.95 -8.30
C GLN A 25 10.35 -17.63 -6.83
N ARG A 26 10.28 -16.36 -6.42
CA ARG A 26 10.46 -15.92 -5.02
C ARG A 26 9.26 -15.14 -4.53
N CYS A 27 8.96 -15.24 -3.24
CA CYS A 27 7.95 -14.41 -2.60
C CYS A 27 8.43 -12.96 -2.54
N LEU A 28 7.63 -12.02 -3.03
CA LEU A 28 8.06 -10.62 -3.07
C LEU A 28 8.21 -10.01 -1.67
N TYR A 29 7.55 -10.58 -0.66
CA TYR A 29 7.51 -10.04 0.71
C TYR A 29 8.66 -10.51 1.59
N CYS A 30 8.94 -11.82 1.63
CA CYS A 30 10.02 -12.38 2.45
C CYS A 30 11.25 -12.82 1.65
N ASN A 31 11.19 -12.75 0.31
CA ASN A 31 12.23 -13.23 -0.59
C ASN A 31 12.53 -14.75 -0.50
N GLU A 32 11.67 -15.54 0.15
CA GLU A 32 11.78 -17.00 0.14
C GLU A 32 11.55 -17.57 -1.26
N VAL A 33 12.24 -18.65 -1.60
CA VAL A 33 12.00 -19.39 -2.85
C VAL A 33 10.65 -20.08 -2.71
N ILE A 34 9.76 -19.90 -3.68
CA ILE A 34 8.39 -20.48 -3.70
C ILE A 34 8.07 -21.16 -5.05
N GLY A 35 9.08 -21.26 -5.92
CA GLY A 35 9.00 -21.80 -7.27
C GLY A 35 9.14 -23.33 -7.34
N LEU A 36 9.55 -23.83 -8.51
CA LEU A 36 9.59 -25.26 -8.88
C LEU A 36 10.30 -26.22 -7.91
N LYS A 37 11.18 -25.71 -7.04
CA LYS A 37 12.03 -26.50 -6.13
C LYS A 37 11.79 -26.20 -4.66
N SER A 38 10.70 -25.51 -4.34
CA SER A 38 10.41 -25.07 -2.99
C SER A 38 9.45 -26.00 -2.27
N ASN A 39 9.67 -26.19 -0.97
CA ASN A 39 8.73 -26.80 -0.03
C ASN A 39 7.85 -25.76 0.68
N VAL A 40 7.92 -24.49 0.28
CA VAL A 40 7.13 -23.40 0.87
C VAL A 40 5.81 -23.27 0.13
N ASP A 41 4.71 -23.49 0.86
CA ASP A 41 3.36 -23.31 0.33
C ASP A 41 3.14 -21.88 -0.16
N SER A 42 2.55 -21.77 -1.35
CA SER A 42 2.30 -20.49 -1.99
C SER A 42 0.99 -20.47 -2.76
N ASN A 43 0.36 -19.30 -2.81
CA ASN A 43 -0.93 -19.10 -3.45
C ASN A 43 -0.97 -17.77 -4.23
N LYS A 44 -2.11 -17.52 -4.86
CA LYS A 44 -2.37 -16.29 -5.60
C LYS A 44 -2.46 -15.12 -4.62
N GLU A 45 -1.75 -14.05 -4.94
CA GLU A 45 -1.76 -12.81 -4.20
C GLU A 45 -2.16 -11.63 -5.08
N HIS A 46 -2.96 -10.74 -4.52
CA HIS A 46 -3.30 -9.46 -5.11
C HIS A 46 -2.59 -8.36 -4.33
N LEU A 47 -1.76 -7.55 -5.01
CA LEU A 47 -1.03 -6.47 -4.35
C LEU A 47 -1.97 -5.58 -3.54
N ILE A 48 -3.15 -5.27 -4.10
CA ILE A 48 -4.25 -4.60 -3.43
C ILE A 48 -5.40 -5.61 -3.36
N ALA A 49 -5.76 -6.06 -2.16
CA ALA A 49 -6.90 -6.97 -2.01
C ALA A 49 -8.21 -6.31 -2.47
N ARG A 50 -9.14 -7.12 -2.97
CA ARG A 50 -10.47 -6.64 -3.42
C ARG A 50 -11.23 -5.96 -2.28
N ASP A 51 -11.17 -6.57 -1.10
CA ASP A 51 -11.85 -6.04 0.09
C ASP A 51 -11.06 -4.91 0.77
N PHE A 52 -9.85 -4.57 0.31
CA PHE A 52 -9.09 -3.46 0.89
C PHE A 52 -9.73 -2.09 0.57
N VAL A 53 -10.33 -2.00 -0.61
CA VAL A 53 -11.06 -0.83 -1.13
C VAL A 53 -12.56 -1.15 -1.19
N PRO A 54 -13.44 -0.17 -1.48
CA PRO A 54 -14.86 -0.46 -1.62
C PRO A 54 -15.15 -1.44 -2.75
N SER A 55 -16.20 -2.24 -2.55
CA SER A 55 -16.66 -3.22 -3.53
C SER A 55 -17.04 -2.52 -4.83
N GLY A 56 -16.63 -3.10 -5.96
CA GLY A 56 -16.88 -2.53 -7.30
C GLY A 56 -15.77 -1.60 -7.82
N CYS A 57 -14.95 -1.01 -6.95
CA CYS A 57 -13.87 -0.11 -7.40
C CYS A 57 -12.73 -0.85 -8.12
N LEU A 58 -12.47 -2.12 -7.78
CA LEU A 58 -11.52 -2.97 -8.50
C LEU A 58 -12.23 -3.87 -9.52
N SER A 59 -12.21 -3.44 -10.78
CA SER A 59 -12.68 -4.23 -11.93
C SER A 59 -11.53 -5.01 -12.61
N ASP A 60 -11.88 -5.92 -13.52
CA ASP A 60 -10.90 -6.67 -14.33
C ASP A 60 -10.13 -5.80 -15.34
N THR A 61 -10.53 -4.53 -15.53
CA THR A 61 -9.83 -3.56 -16.37
C THR A 61 -9.00 -2.55 -15.58
N THR A 62 -9.22 -2.49 -14.26
CA THR A 62 -8.52 -1.58 -13.36
C THR A 62 -7.13 -2.16 -13.05
N PHE A 63 -6.14 -1.29 -12.86
CA PHE A 63 -4.80 -1.74 -12.51
C PHE A 63 -4.80 -2.48 -11.16
N ASN A 64 -4.22 -3.68 -11.16
CA ASN A 64 -3.75 -4.38 -9.97
C ASN A 64 -2.53 -5.21 -10.38
N PHE A 65 -1.73 -5.64 -9.40
CA PHE A 65 -0.60 -6.52 -9.62
C PHE A 65 -0.84 -7.84 -8.91
N ILE A 66 -0.88 -8.92 -9.67
CA ILE A 66 -1.18 -10.27 -9.20
C ILE A 66 0.08 -11.12 -9.31
N PHE A 67 0.49 -11.74 -8.22
CA PHE A 67 1.68 -12.57 -8.17
C PHE A 67 1.47 -13.74 -7.21
N ARG A 68 2.50 -14.58 -7.05
CA ARG A 68 2.52 -15.68 -6.10
C ARG A 68 3.26 -15.25 -4.83
N ALA A 69 2.67 -15.47 -3.67
CA ALA A 69 3.31 -15.23 -2.38
C ALA A 69 3.26 -16.49 -1.52
N CYS A 70 4.19 -16.63 -0.56
CA CYS A 70 4.05 -17.69 0.42
C CYS A 70 2.79 -17.45 1.26
N VAL A 71 2.13 -18.53 1.69
CA VAL A 71 0.87 -18.46 2.44
C VAL A 71 1.02 -17.65 3.72
N VAL A 72 2.17 -17.77 4.39
CA VAL A 72 2.47 -17.03 5.64
C VAL A 72 2.44 -15.52 5.41
N CYS A 73 3.12 -15.01 4.38
CA CYS A 73 3.13 -13.58 4.11
C CYS A 73 1.78 -13.09 3.58
N ASN A 74 1.08 -13.89 2.78
CA ASN A 74 -0.26 -13.57 2.30
C ASN A 74 -1.23 -13.40 3.49
N ASN A 75 -1.28 -14.36 4.41
CA ASN A 75 -2.13 -14.29 5.60
C ASN A 75 -1.80 -13.07 6.48
N LYS A 76 -0.51 -12.77 6.67
CA LYS A 76 -0.07 -11.56 7.40
C LYS A 76 -0.59 -10.29 6.72
N LYS A 77 -0.40 -10.17 5.40
CA LYS A 77 -0.89 -9.01 4.63
C LYS A 77 -2.40 -8.88 4.74
N SER A 78 -3.15 -9.97 4.56
CA SER A 78 -4.60 -9.99 4.65
C SER A 78 -5.09 -9.47 6.01
N ASN A 79 -4.45 -9.86 7.11
CA ASN A 79 -4.76 -9.34 8.44
C ASN A 79 -4.51 -7.83 8.57
N PHE A 80 -3.41 -7.33 8.02
CA PHE A 80 -3.10 -5.89 8.02
C PHE A 80 -4.08 -5.10 7.15
N GLU A 81 -4.38 -5.59 5.94
CA GLU A 81 -5.35 -4.99 5.02
C GLU A 81 -6.75 -4.95 5.62
N ARG A 82 -7.19 -6.01 6.29
CA ARG A 82 -8.50 -6.09 6.95
C ARG A 82 -8.70 -4.93 7.92
N HIS A 83 -7.77 -4.78 8.87
CA HIS A 83 -7.82 -3.71 9.89
C HIS A 83 -7.69 -2.32 9.29
N ILE A 84 -6.66 -2.10 8.45
CA ILE A 84 -6.40 -0.78 7.86
C ILE A 84 -7.56 -0.34 6.98
N SER A 85 -8.13 -1.26 6.19
CA SER A 85 -9.29 -0.98 5.36
C SER A 85 -10.52 -0.63 6.20
N SER A 86 -10.78 -1.40 7.27
CA SER A 86 -11.88 -1.15 8.21
C SER A 86 -11.80 0.25 8.80
N VAL A 87 -10.64 0.63 9.38
CA VAL A 87 -10.44 1.96 9.97
C VAL A 87 -10.47 3.07 8.92
N SER A 88 -9.76 2.92 7.79
CA SER A 88 -9.68 3.98 6.78
C SER A 88 -10.99 4.24 6.06
N LEU A 89 -11.78 3.20 5.75
CA LEU A 89 -13.10 3.37 5.14
C LEU A 89 -14.07 3.97 6.16
N PHE A 90 -14.06 3.48 7.40
CA PHE A 90 -14.92 4.02 8.45
C PHE A 90 -14.66 5.50 8.73
N ASN A 91 -13.41 5.96 8.64
CA ASN A 91 -13.09 7.37 8.86
C ASN A 91 -13.09 8.24 7.58
N SER A 92 -13.39 7.66 6.41
CA SER A 92 -13.32 8.36 5.13
C SER A 92 -14.46 9.37 4.96
N SER A 93 -14.14 10.56 4.45
CA SER A 93 -15.14 11.57 4.09
C SER A 93 -16.09 11.12 2.98
N ALA A 94 -15.72 10.08 2.21
CA ALA A 94 -16.57 9.50 1.17
C ALA A 94 -17.92 8.99 1.70
N ARG A 95 -17.98 8.59 2.98
CA ARG A 95 -19.22 8.13 3.65
C ARG A 95 -20.32 9.19 3.68
N THR A 96 -19.95 10.47 3.73
CA THR A 96 -20.93 11.57 3.81
C THR A 96 -21.72 11.75 2.52
N TYR A 97 -21.14 11.37 1.38
CA TYR A 97 -21.68 11.69 0.06
C TYR A 97 -22.05 10.45 -0.76
N ASP A 98 -21.65 9.26 -0.32
CA ASP A 98 -21.94 7.99 -0.98
C ASP A 98 -22.49 6.98 0.03
N ARG A 99 -23.79 6.70 -0.11
CA ARG A 99 -24.54 5.81 0.79
C ARG A 99 -24.05 4.36 0.72
N ASP A 100 -23.65 3.87 -0.46
CA ASP A 100 -23.21 2.49 -0.63
C ASP A 100 -21.85 2.30 0.05
N ILE A 101 -20.99 3.31 0.00
CA ILE A 101 -19.72 3.35 0.71
C ILE A 101 -19.93 3.41 2.23
N ASP A 102 -20.87 4.22 2.71
CA ASP A 102 -21.21 4.29 4.13
C ASP A 102 -21.68 2.95 4.69
N VAL A 103 -22.62 2.29 4.00
CA VAL A 103 -23.13 0.96 4.39
C VAL A 103 -21.99 -0.06 4.44
N GLN A 104 -21.13 -0.11 3.43
CA GLN A 104 -19.98 -1.01 3.41
C GLN A 104 -18.99 -0.72 4.54
N ALA A 105 -18.69 0.55 4.80
CA ALA A 105 -17.76 0.97 5.85
C ALA A 105 -18.29 0.60 7.25
N ILE A 106 -19.57 0.88 7.53
CA ILE A 106 -20.23 0.52 8.79
C ILE A 106 -20.26 -1.00 8.96
N HIS A 107 -20.65 -1.74 7.91
CA HIS A 107 -20.70 -3.19 7.96
C HIS A 107 -19.31 -3.78 8.25
N LYS A 108 -18.26 -3.26 7.61
CA LYS A 108 -16.89 -3.71 7.84
C LYS A 108 -16.41 -3.40 9.27
N ALA A 109 -16.63 -2.17 9.75
CA ALA A 109 -16.23 -1.76 11.09
C ALA A 109 -17.02 -2.47 12.21
N SER A 110 -18.24 -2.92 11.93
CA SER A 110 -19.08 -3.68 12.86
C SER A 110 -18.69 -5.16 12.99
N ASN A 111 -17.87 -5.67 12.08
CA ASN A 111 -17.46 -7.08 12.05
C ASN A 111 -15.94 -7.26 12.24
N ASP A 112 -15.21 -6.17 12.48
CA ASP A 112 -13.77 -6.18 12.66
C ASP A 112 -13.40 -5.81 14.09
N TYR A 113 -12.57 -6.63 14.73
CA TYR A 113 -12.01 -6.35 16.06
C TYR A 113 -10.70 -5.57 15.95
N HIS A 114 -10.58 -4.55 16.78
CA HIS A 114 -9.37 -3.73 16.83
C HIS A 114 -8.22 -4.53 17.48
N PRO A 115 -7.03 -4.63 16.83
CA PRO A 115 -5.93 -5.47 17.29
C PRO A 115 -5.39 -5.06 18.67
N ASP A 116 -5.40 -3.76 18.96
CA ASP A 116 -4.88 -3.23 20.24
C ASP A 116 -5.94 -3.11 21.36
N LYS A 117 -7.23 -3.26 21.04
CA LYS A 117 -8.34 -3.07 22.00
C LYS A 117 -9.15 -4.36 22.07
N LYS A 118 -8.68 -5.29 22.91
CA LYS A 118 -9.27 -6.64 23.03
C LYS A 118 -10.78 -6.57 23.30
N GLY A 119 -11.56 -7.23 22.46
CA GLY A 119 -13.02 -7.29 22.58
C GLY A 119 -13.77 -6.09 22.01
N HIS A 120 -13.07 -5.06 21.54
CA HIS A 120 -13.71 -3.89 20.92
C HIS A 120 -13.73 -4.02 19.40
N LEU A 121 -14.90 -3.79 18.82
CA LEU A 121 -15.06 -3.63 17.38
C LEU A 121 -14.46 -2.30 16.93
N VAL A 122 -14.04 -2.21 15.68
CA VAL A 122 -13.48 -0.98 15.11
C VAL A 122 -14.46 0.17 15.25
N LYS A 123 -15.76 -0.03 14.99
CA LYS A 123 -16.79 1.01 15.15
C LYS A 123 -16.86 1.62 16.57
N ASP A 124 -16.51 0.83 17.59
CA ASP A 124 -16.62 1.19 19.01
C ASP A 124 -15.24 1.55 19.61
N SER A 125 -14.19 1.58 18.77
CA SER A 125 -12.80 1.76 19.20
C SER A 125 -12.35 3.22 19.22
N SER A 126 -13.27 4.17 19.47
CA SER A 126 -12.91 5.56 19.72
C SER A 126 -12.04 5.70 20.98
N SER A 127 -11.27 6.78 21.08
CA SER A 127 -10.41 7.06 22.25
C SER A 127 -10.82 8.38 22.88
N SER A 128 -11.13 8.37 24.18
CA SER A 128 -11.40 9.57 24.95
C SER A 128 -10.13 10.11 25.60
N PHE A 129 -9.91 11.41 25.51
CA PHE A 129 -8.82 12.12 26.18
C PHE A 129 -9.40 13.26 27.01
N ASP A 130 -9.11 13.27 28.30
CA ASP A 130 -9.47 14.39 29.16
C ASP A 130 -8.24 15.31 29.30
N LEU A 131 -8.36 16.53 28.79
CA LEU A 131 -7.36 17.56 28.98
C LEU A 131 -7.79 18.45 30.16
N ALA A 132 -7.04 18.39 31.25
CA ALA A 132 -7.18 19.33 32.35
C ALA A 132 -6.52 20.66 31.95
N VAL A 133 -7.34 21.69 31.74
CA VAL A 133 -6.86 23.07 31.57
C VAL A 133 -6.90 23.74 32.94
N GLN A 134 -5.89 24.56 33.27
CA GLN A 134 -5.87 25.26 34.57
C GLN A 134 -7.20 25.96 34.84
N SER A 135 -7.66 25.90 36.10
CA SER A 135 -8.99 26.30 36.64
C SER A 135 -10.16 25.35 36.33
N ASN A 136 -10.23 24.19 37.00
CA ASN A 136 -11.39 23.26 37.08
C ASN A 136 -12.12 22.91 35.76
N MET A 137 -11.52 23.19 34.61
CA MET A 137 -12.10 22.97 33.30
C MET A 137 -11.47 21.71 32.71
N SER A 138 -12.30 20.70 32.46
CA SER A 138 -11.93 19.51 31.72
C SER A 138 -12.53 19.59 30.32
N VAL A 139 -11.72 19.32 29.31
CA VAL A 139 -12.17 19.16 27.92
C VAL A 139 -12.02 17.68 27.57
N GLY A 140 -13.16 17.02 27.33
CA GLY A 140 -13.20 15.66 26.80
C GLY A 140 -13.10 15.67 25.28
N LEU A 141 -12.07 15.04 24.73
CA LEU A 141 -11.89 14.84 23.29
C LEU A 141 -12.14 13.39 22.94
N ILE A 142 -12.95 13.13 21.92
CA ILE A 142 -13.17 11.78 21.39
C ILE A 142 -12.50 11.70 20.02
N ALA A 143 -11.43 10.90 19.93
CA ALA A 143 -10.80 10.57 18.66
C ALA A 143 -11.51 9.39 18.00
N PRO A 144 -11.64 9.39 16.66
CA PRO A 144 -12.18 8.24 15.94
C PRO A 144 -11.29 7.00 16.11
N PRO A 145 -11.76 5.80 15.70
CA PRO A 145 -10.94 4.60 15.69
C PRO A 145 -9.60 4.85 14.98
N GLN A 146 -8.50 4.45 15.60
CA GLN A 146 -7.14 4.70 15.10
C GLN A 146 -6.58 3.45 14.43
N MET A 147 -5.62 3.62 13.52
CA MET A 147 -4.92 2.47 12.94
C MET A 147 -3.83 1.97 13.88
N ASN A 148 -3.59 0.65 13.86
CA ASN A 148 -2.41 0.10 14.52
C ASN A 148 -1.16 0.51 13.72
N ARG A 149 -0.20 1.15 14.40
CA ARG A 149 0.99 1.72 13.76
C ARG A 149 1.90 0.66 13.13
N ASP A 150 2.03 -0.50 13.75
CA ASP A 150 2.85 -1.60 13.23
C ASP A 150 2.22 -2.18 11.97
N TYR A 151 0.89 -2.33 11.95
CA TYR A 151 0.16 -2.78 10.77
C TYR A 151 0.33 -1.78 9.62
N VAL A 152 0.26 -0.47 9.90
CA VAL A 152 0.49 0.58 8.89
C VAL A 152 1.89 0.44 8.29
N LYS A 153 2.93 0.33 9.13
CA LYS A 153 4.30 0.16 8.67
C LYS A 153 4.48 -1.12 7.84
N SER A 154 3.94 -2.24 8.32
CA SER A 154 4.06 -3.54 7.66
C SER A 154 3.30 -3.59 6.33
N LEU A 155 2.08 -3.08 6.27
CA LEU A 155 1.30 -3.04 5.03
C LEU A 155 1.92 -2.07 4.02
N ALA A 156 2.39 -0.90 4.46
CA ALA A 156 3.09 0.03 3.59
C ALA A 156 4.35 -0.60 2.98
N LEU A 157 5.15 -1.30 3.79
CA LEU A 157 6.29 -2.06 3.27
C LEU A 157 5.83 -3.08 2.22
N MET A 158 4.82 -3.90 2.50
CA MET A 158 4.33 -4.91 1.55
C MET A 158 3.82 -4.29 0.24
N HIS A 159 3.06 -3.19 0.29
CA HIS A 159 2.61 -2.49 -0.90
C HIS A 159 3.79 -1.92 -1.71
N ILE A 160 4.68 -1.17 -1.06
CA ILE A 160 5.84 -0.56 -1.71
C ILE A 160 6.77 -1.64 -2.27
N GLN A 161 6.95 -2.74 -1.56
CA GLN A 161 7.71 -3.90 -2.01
C GLN A 161 7.15 -4.48 -3.31
N GLY A 162 5.82 -4.68 -3.41
CA GLY A 162 5.20 -5.20 -4.63
C GLY A 162 5.37 -4.26 -5.83
N PHE A 163 5.19 -2.95 -5.62
CA PHE A 163 5.45 -1.95 -6.67
C PHE A 163 6.94 -1.89 -7.04
N PHE A 164 7.83 -1.92 -6.06
CA PHE A 164 9.27 -1.90 -6.27
C PHE A 164 9.71 -3.12 -7.08
N SER A 165 9.28 -4.33 -6.70
CA SER A 165 9.58 -5.54 -7.45
C SER A 165 9.05 -5.46 -8.88
N LEU A 166 7.82 -4.97 -9.07
CA LEU A 166 7.20 -4.81 -10.38
C LEU A 166 8.02 -3.92 -11.34
N ILE A 167 8.57 -2.81 -10.84
CA ILE A 167 9.31 -1.84 -11.67
C ILE A 167 10.81 -2.17 -11.82
N THR A 168 11.36 -3.05 -10.97
CA THR A 168 12.81 -3.36 -10.96
C THR A 168 13.13 -4.76 -11.46
N THR A 169 12.17 -5.69 -11.46
CA THR A 169 12.37 -7.08 -11.93
C THR A 169 12.19 -7.17 -13.43
N VAL A 170 13.22 -7.67 -14.12
CA VAL A 170 13.18 -7.87 -15.59
C VAL A 170 12.39 -9.13 -15.96
N ASN A 171 12.66 -10.25 -15.28
CA ASN A 171 11.98 -11.52 -15.54
C ASN A 171 11.70 -12.25 -14.22
N PRO A 172 10.42 -12.34 -13.77
CA PRO A 172 10.08 -12.98 -12.51
C PRO A 172 10.22 -14.51 -12.55
N LEU A 173 10.33 -15.11 -13.73
CA LEU A 173 10.50 -16.56 -13.88
C LEU A 173 11.92 -17.03 -13.50
N CYS A 174 12.89 -16.11 -13.41
CA CYS A 174 14.25 -16.43 -13.01
C CYS A 174 14.43 -16.07 -11.53
N GLU A 175 14.85 -17.04 -10.71
CA GLU A 175 15.03 -16.84 -9.27
C GLU A 175 15.96 -15.67 -8.93
N ASN A 176 17.08 -15.54 -9.65
CA ASN A 176 18.11 -14.51 -9.41
C ASN A 176 17.75 -13.13 -9.99
N ALA A 177 16.63 -13.00 -10.70
CA ALA A 177 16.24 -11.76 -11.36
C ALA A 177 15.17 -10.97 -10.59
N ILE A 178 14.58 -11.56 -9.53
CA ILE A 178 13.60 -10.87 -8.69
C ILE A 178 14.32 -9.86 -7.81
N SER A 179 13.89 -8.61 -7.90
CA SER A 179 14.41 -7.51 -7.10
C SER A 179 13.43 -7.17 -5.98
N THR A 180 13.93 -7.11 -4.75
CA THR A 180 13.20 -6.83 -3.52
C THR A 180 13.91 -5.71 -2.75
N LEU A 181 13.20 -4.89 -1.98
CA LEU A 181 13.89 -3.99 -1.03
C LEU A 181 14.57 -4.84 0.04
N GLU A 182 15.81 -4.50 0.33
CA GLU A 182 16.56 -5.16 1.40
C GLU A 182 16.03 -4.74 2.78
N PRO A 183 16.18 -5.61 3.80
CA PRO A 183 15.93 -5.22 5.18
C PRO A 183 16.67 -3.93 5.55
N GLY A 184 16.01 -3.06 6.31
CA GLY A 184 16.61 -1.79 6.74
C GLY A 184 16.67 -0.69 5.66
N ARG A 185 16.14 -0.93 4.46
CA ARG A 185 16.07 0.06 3.37
C ARG A 185 14.73 0.77 3.23
N PHE A 186 13.86 0.60 4.21
CA PHE A 186 12.51 1.14 4.23
C PHE A 186 12.29 1.93 5.51
N TRP A 187 11.93 3.20 5.37
CA TRP A 187 11.63 4.10 6.48
C TRP A 187 10.23 4.69 6.30
N LEU A 188 9.37 4.42 7.27
CA LEU A 188 8.10 5.11 7.43
C LEU A 188 8.37 6.47 8.07
N LEU A 189 8.05 7.55 7.37
CA LEU A 189 8.15 8.91 7.92
C LEU A 189 6.89 9.26 8.71
N GLY A 190 5.72 8.86 8.22
CA GLY A 190 4.46 9.06 8.93
C GLY A 190 3.24 8.51 8.18
N HIS A 191 2.11 8.48 8.88
CA HIS A 191 0.80 8.30 8.29
C HIS A 191 -0.12 9.41 8.78
N TYR A 192 -0.94 9.92 7.88
CA TYR A 192 -1.64 11.18 8.05
C TYR A 192 -3.08 11.01 7.58
N PRO A 193 -4.07 11.14 8.47
CA PRO A 193 -5.47 11.14 8.07
C PRO A 193 -5.79 12.41 7.27
N GLU A 194 -6.93 12.42 6.61
CA GLU A 194 -7.36 13.48 5.69
C GLU A 194 -7.29 14.88 6.32
N GLN A 195 -7.66 14.96 7.61
CA GLN A 195 -7.64 16.19 8.39
C GLN A 195 -6.24 16.76 8.60
N ASP A 196 -5.18 15.94 8.47
CA ASP A 196 -3.78 16.33 8.66
C ASP A 196 -2.98 16.37 7.34
N TRP A 197 -3.65 16.38 6.18
CA TRP A 197 -2.94 16.49 4.90
C TRP A 197 -2.24 17.85 4.71
N GLY A 198 -2.64 18.86 5.49
CA GLY A 198 -1.99 20.17 5.55
C GLY A 198 -0.75 20.21 6.46
N ASN A 199 -0.32 19.09 7.04
CA ASN A 199 0.80 19.05 7.97
C ASN A 199 2.08 19.64 7.34
N PRO A 200 2.72 20.64 7.97
CA PRO A 200 3.92 21.28 7.44
C PRO A 200 5.07 20.30 7.13
N GLN A 201 5.19 19.21 7.89
CA GLN A 201 6.22 18.20 7.65
C GLN A 201 6.01 17.48 6.32
N ILE A 202 4.77 17.10 6.01
CA ILE A 202 4.44 16.46 4.72
C ILE A 202 4.67 17.44 3.57
N ILE A 203 4.20 18.68 3.74
CA ILE A 203 4.36 19.73 2.72
C ILE A 203 5.84 19.93 2.39
N GLU A 204 6.69 19.98 3.41
CA GLU A 204 8.13 20.11 3.23
C GLU A 204 8.76 18.90 2.52
N ILE A 205 8.35 17.68 2.86
CA ILE A 205 8.81 16.47 2.15
C ILE A 205 8.39 16.50 0.67
N ILE A 206 7.15 16.89 0.38
CA ILE A 206 6.64 17.02 -0.98
C ILE A 206 7.44 18.07 -1.76
N LYS A 207 7.76 19.21 -1.14
CA LYS A 207 8.60 20.26 -1.74
C LYS A 207 9.99 19.73 -2.10
N ARG A 208 10.67 19.04 -1.17
CA ARG A 208 12.02 18.48 -1.38
C ARG A 208 12.08 17.42 -2.48
N THR A 209 10.99 16.69 -2.67
CA THR A 209 10.88 15.60 -3.65
C THR A 209 10.14 16.04 -4.92
N LYS A 210 9.83 17.33 -5.08
CA LYS A 210 9.05 17.85 -6.21
C LYS A 210 9.72 17.53 -7.55
N ASN A 211 11.02 17.79 -7.65
CA ASN A 211 11.82 17.65 -8.86
C ASN A 211 12.48 16.27 -9.01
N TRP A 212 12.15 15.31 -8.14
CA TRP A 212 12.65 13.95 -8.27
C TRP A 212 11.92 13.23 -9.41
N ASP A 213 12.65 12.37 -10.11
CA ASP A 213 12.11 11.61 -11.23
C ASP A 213 11.03 10.63 -10.73
N CYS A 214 9.88 10.64 -11.38
CA CYS A 214 8.74 9.81 -11.01
C CYS A 214 8.78 8.48 -11.77
N PHE A 215 8.95 7.37 -11.05
CA PHE A 215 9.05 6.02 -11.63
C PHE A 215 7.77 5.20 -11.48
N CYS A 216 6.93 5.55 -10.50
CA CYS A 216 5.62 4.96 -10.33
C CYS A 216 4.65 6.06 -9.93
N ASN A 217 3.52 6.16 -10.62
CA ASN A 217 2.40 7.01 -10.24
C ASN A 217 1.12 6.27 -10.64
N VAL A 218 0.51 5.57 -9.70
CA VAL A 218 -0.67 4.76 -9.93
C VAL A 218 -1.83 5.37 -9.15
N VAL A 219 -2.93 5.59 -9.85
CA VAL A 219 -4.24 5.84 -9.26
C VAL A 219 -5.14 4.71 -9.74
N THR A 220 -5.65 3.92 -8.79
CA THR A 220 -6.50 2.76 -9.08
C THR A 220 -7.67 2.74 -8.09
N ALA A 221 -8.58 1.78 -8.29
CA ALA A 221 -9.78 1.62 -7.47
C ALA A 221 -10.57 2.94 -7.31
N ASP A 222 -10.86 3.64 -8.41
CA ASP A 222 -11.56 4.94 -8.40
C ASP A 222 -10.99 5.98 -7.42
N GLY A 223 -9.66 5.93 -7.24
CA GLY A 223 -8.91 6.82 -6.36
C GLY A 223 -8.86 6.38 -4.89
N TYR A 224 -9.46 5.23 -4.51
CA TYR A 224 -9.32 4.64 -3.19
C TYR A 224 -7.94 4.02 -2.95
N PHE A 225 -7.13 3.84 -3.99
CA PHE A 225 -5.73 3.51 -3.83
C PHE A 225 -4.85 4.34 -4.74
N LYS A 226 -3.86 5.03 -4.16
CA LYS A 226 -2.83 5.75 -4.91
C LYS A 226 -1.45 5.35 -4.42
N VAL A 227 -0.49 5.30 -5.34
CA VAL A 227 0.93 5.20 -4.99
C VAL A 227 1.77 6.11 -5.89
N ILE A 228 2.78 6.72 -5.30
CA ILE A 228 3.85 7.40 -6.03
C ILE A 228 5.19 6.90 -5.52
N ILE A 229 6.13 6.66 -6.43
CA ILE A 229 7.53 6.38 -6.13
C ILE A 229 8.38 7.30 -6.98
N LYS A 230 9.18 8.14 -6.31
CA LYS A 230 10.12 9.06 -6.93
C LYS A 230 11.55 8.72 -6.55
N LYS A 231 12.51 8.96 -7.43
CA LYS A 231 13.93 8.72 -7.16
C LYS A 231 14.73 10.01 -7.26
N SER A 232 15.71 10.17 -6.37
CA SER A 232 16.67 11.26 -6.49
C SER A 232 17.61 11.02 -7.68
N SER A 233 17.93 12.10 -8.40
CA SER A 233 18.96 12.09 -9.44
C SER A 233 20.39 12.15 -8.88
N VAL A 234 20.54 12.61 -7.63
CA VAL A 234 21.84 12.85 -6.99
C VAL A 234 22.19 11.76 -5.97
N LYS A 235 21.18 11.25 -5.25
CA LYS A 235 21.34 10.21 -4.22
C LYS A 235 20.71 8.90 -4.67
N ASN A 236 21.19 7.77 -4.17
CA ASN A 236 20.53 6.46 -4.37
C ASN A 236 19.33 6.26 -3.44
N ASP A 237 18.54 7.31 -3.27
CA ASP A 237 17.35 7.36 -2.42
C ASP A 237 16.09 7.43 -3.27
N PHE A 238 15.01 6.88 -2.73
CA PHE A 238 13.68 7.04 -3.30
C PHE A 238 12.69 7.48 -2.24
N PHE A 239 11.78 8.36 -2.65
CA PHE A 239 10.62 8.75 -1.89
C PHE A 239 9.42 7.91 -2.34
N TRP A 240 8.57 7.55 -1.41
CA TRP A 240 7.32 6.88 -1.73
C TRP A 240 6.17 7.46 -0.90
N ALA A 241 4.99 7.46 -1.49
CA ALA A 241 3.76 7.75 -0.77
C ALA A 241 2.63 6.85 -1.27
N LEU A 242 1.75 6.49 -0.33
CA LEU A 242 0.52 5.75 -0.54
C LEU A 242 -0.65 6.62 -0.10
N GLU A 243 -1.79 6.47 -0.76
CA GLU A 243 -3.08 6.95 -0.27
C GLU A 243 -4.03 5.76 -0.18
N TRP A 244 -4.58 5.52 0.99
CA TRP A 244 -5.53 4.45 1.29
C TRP A 244 -6.90 5.02 1.56
N ASN A 245 -7.87 4.53 0.80
CA ASN A 245 -9.30 4.77 0.92
C ASN A 245 -9.71 6.25 0.98
N LYS A 246 -9.00 7.10 0.24
CA LYS A 246 -9.16 8.57 0.22
C LYS A 246 -9.07 9.24 1.59
N HIS A 247 -8.53 8.53 2.59
CA HIS A 247 -8.49 8.99 3.96
C HIS A 247 -7.05 9.10 4.49
N THR A 248 -6.26 8.04 4.36
CA THR A 248 -4.94 7.99 4.98
C THR A 248 -3.84 8.10 3.94
N ARG A 249 -2.94 9.08 4.10
CA ARG A 249 -1.68 9.15 3.36
C ARG A 249 -0.56 8.55 4.19
N VAL A 250 0.20 7.63 3.61
CA VAL A 250 1.37 7.03 4.26
C VAL A 250 2.58 7.39 3.43
N VAL A 251 3.57 8.01 4.07
CA VAL A 251 4.74 8.55 3.36
C VAL A 251 6.03 8.00 3.96
N GLY A 252 7.02 7.83 3.11
CA GLY A 252 8.32 7.40 3.57
C GLY A 252 9.42 7.52 2.54
N GLN A 253 10.56 6.98 2.93
CA GLN A 253 11.77 6.96 2.12
C GLN A 253 12.29 5.52 2.06
N GLY A 254 13.06 5.23 1.02
CA GLY A 254 13.95 4.09 0.99
C GLY A 254 15.28 4.45 0.35
N SER A 255 16.23 3.55 0.46
CA SER A 255 17.55 3.65 -0.18
C SER A 255 17.85 2.35 -0.91
N ARG A 256 18.60 2.43 -1.99
CA ARG A 256 19.09 1.25 -2.70
C ARG A 256 20.61 1.20 -2.57
N MET A 257 21.17 0.01 -2.34
CA MET A 257 22.60 -0.18 -2.52
C MET A 257 22.93 -0.14 -4.03
N LEU A 258 24.09 0.42 -4.38
CA LEU A 258 24.60 0.62 -5.74
C LEU A 258 24.52 -0.67 -6.57
N LEU A 259 23.40 -0.89 -7.26
CA LEU A 259 23.36 -1.63 -8.51
C LEU A 259 22.81 -0.66 -9.54
N THR A 260 23.74 0.12 -10.09
CA THR A 260 23.58 0.86 -11.33
C THR A 260 22.96 -0.07 -12.38
N HIS A 261 21.96 0.45 -13.12
CA HIS A 261 21.37 -0.10 -14.35
C HIS A 261 19.99 -0.76 -14.36
N LEU A 262 19.25 -0.88 -13.26
CA LEU A 262 17.87 -1.39 -13.34
C LEU A 262 16.86 -0.52 -12.57
N PHE A 263 16.68 0.71 -13.05
CA PHE A 263 15.42 1.42 -12.90
C PHE A 263 14.84 1.59 -14.30
N ILE A 264 13.74 0.88 -14.55
CA ILE A 264 13.07 0.90 -15.84
C ILE A 264 12.32 2.23 -15.92
N GLU A 265 12.65 3.05 -16.91
CA GLU A 265 11.93 4.29 -17.18
C GLU A 265 10.48 3.98 -17.56
N PHE A 266 9.59 4.23 -16.60
CA PHE A 266 8.15 4.10 -16.77
C PHE A 266 7.55 5.47 -17.09
N ARG A 267 7.75 5.97 -18.33
CA ARG A 267 7.30 7.32 -18.70
C ARG A 267 6.03 7.42 -19.54
N ASP A 268 5.66 6.46 -20.39
CA ASP A 268 4.77 6.84 -21.50
C ASP A 268 3.57 5.94 -21.88
N LYS A 269 3.20 4.87 -21.15
CA LYS A 269 2.10 4.00 -21.65
C LYS A 269 0.94 3.64 -20.71
N ILE A 270 0.94 4.05 -19.43
CA ILE A 270 -0.22 3.80 -18.54
C ILE A 270 -0.75 5.07 -17.87
N PHE A 271 0.10 6.01 -17.47
CA PHE A 271 -0.25 6.92 -16.36
C PHE A 271 -0.43 8.40 -16.72
N ARG A 272 -0.60 8.77 -18.01
CA ARG A 272 -0.87 10.16 -18.40
C ARG A 272 -2.35 10.57 -18.47
N ASN A 273 -3.30 9.66 -18.31
CA ASN A 273 -4.71 10.03 -18.27
C ASN A 273 -5.29 9.77 -16.88
N ARG A 274 -5.37 10.84 -16.08
CA ARG A 274 -6.29 11.12 -14.94
C ARG A 274 -5.62 11.96 -13.84
N LEU A 275 -4.92 13.02 -14.26
CA LEU A 275 -4.66 14.20 -13.44
C LEU A 275 -4.84 15.42 -14.36
N ASN A 276 -6.09 15.73 -14.66
CA ASN A 276 -6.57 17.10 -14.80
C ASN A 276 -7.55 17.30 -13.64
#